data_AF-A0A7K4U405-F1
#
_entry.id   AF-A0A7K4U405-F1
#
_cell.length_a   1.000
_cell.length_b   1.000
_cell.length_c   1.000
_cell.angle_alpha   90.00
_cell.angle_beta   90.00
_cell.angle_gamma   90.00
#
_symmetry.space_group_name_H-M   'P 1'
#
loop_
_entity.id
_entity.type
_entity.pdbx_description
1 polymer ?
#
loop_
_entity_poly.entity_id
_entity_poly.type
_entity_poly.pdbx_seq_one_letter_code
_entity_poly.pdbx_strand_id
1 'polypeptide(L)'
;LLAPPCASLCLQGALRALHRSQSPACARFCRALIGCLARDGPAHGQSPLLTSLHDPARSHLLEAAMTVLDPPGLRELFRGHLQGHLRGVATHRVANHGLQRLLDHAPEDVVSEALLEVGPALGEVLAQGHPGVVTALLGAARRHAPLQGEALRWLFQVGHAPLGERHAPF
;
A
#
# COMPACT_ATOMS: atom_id res chain seq x y z
N LEU A 1 16.62 -16.11 -5.44
CA LEU A 1 17.58 -15.01 -5.73
C LEU A 1 17.26 -13.68 -5.02
N LEU A 2 16.01 -13.44 -4.61
CA LEU A 2 15.61 -12.24 -3.84
C LEU A 2 15.65 -12.41 -2.30
N ALA A 3 16.09 -13.57 -1.82
CA ALA A 3 15.91 -14.01 -0.43
C ALA A 3 16.86 -13.41 0.64
N PRO A 4 18.12 -13.01 0.35
CA PRO A 4 18.94 -12.39 1.39
C PRO A 4 18.53 -10.91 1.59
N PRO A 5 18.43 -10.42 2.84
CA PRO A 5 18.15 -9.01 3.15
C PRO A 5 19.06 -8.04 2.40
N CYS A 6 20.33 -8.43 2.20
CA CYS A 6 21.31 -7.66 1.44
C CYS A 6 20.91 -7.47 -0.02
N ALA A 7 20.35 -8.50 -0.68
CA ALA A 7 19.89 -8.39 -2.06
C ALA A 7 18.70 -7.43 -2.16
N SER A 8 17.76 -7.50 -1.21
CA SER A 8 16.62 -6.57 -1.16
C SER A 8 17.10 -5.10 -1.05
N LEU A 9 18.01 -4.82 -0.10
CA LEU A 9 18.56 -3.48 0.08
C LEU A 9 19.33 -2.98 -1.15
N CYS A 10 20.15 -3.83 -1.79
CA CYS A 10 20.86 -3.47 -3.01
C CYS A 10 19.90 -3.11 -4.14
N LEU A 11 18.82 -3.88 -4.33
CA LEU A 11 17.82 -3.62 -5.37
C LEU A 11 17.03 -2.33 -5.09
N GLN A 12 16.66 -2.08 -3.83
CA GLN A 12 16.04 -0.80 -3.43
C GLN A 12 16.98 0.39 -3.70
N GLY A 13 18.27 0.24 -3.39
CA GLY A 13 19.30 1.25 -3.65
C GLY A 13 19.47 1.52 -5.14
N ALA A 14 19.57 0.47 -5.96
CA ALA A 14 19.67 0.56 -7.41
C ALA A 14 18.45 1.28 -8.00
N LEU A 15 17.25 0.93 -7.55
CA LEU A 15 16.02 1.54 -8.02
C LEU A 15 15.95 3.05 -7.70
N ARG A 16 16.31 3.43 -6.48
CA ARG A 16 16.38 4.84 -6.08
C ARG A 16 17.45 5.62 -6.84
N ALA A 17 18.57 4.99 -7.18
CA ALA A 17 19.63 5.62 -7.97
C ALA A 17 19.17 5.85 -9.42
N LEU A 18 18.54 4.84 -10.03
CA LEU A 18 17.97 4.92 -11.38
C LEU A 18 16.85 5.96 -11.49
N HIS A 19 16.00 6.06 -10.47
CA HIS A 19 14.94 7.07 -10.42
C HIS A 19 15.52 8.48 -10.29
N ARG A 20 16.49 8.69 -9.39
CA ARG A 20 17.14 10.01 -9.21
C ARG A 20 17.89 10.47 -10.45
N SER A 21 18.45 9.55 -11.24
CA SER A 21 19.10 9.88 -12.51
C SER A 21 18.14 10.04 -13.68
N GLN A 22 16.82 9.93 -13.45
CA GLN A 22 15.78 9.97 -14.49
C GLN A 22 16.04 8.99 -15.64
N SER A 23 16.70 7.87 -15.33
CA SER A 23 17.08 6.90 -16.36
C SER A 23 15.84 6.19 -16.90
N PRO A 24 15.69 6.03 -18.23
CA PRO A 24 14.63 5.20 -18.81
C PRO A 24 14.73 3.73 -18.39
N ALA A 25 15.89 3.29 -17.88
CA ALA A 25 16.07 1.97 -17.30
C ALA A 25 15.29 1.77 -15.99
N CYS A 26 14.92 2.85 -15.27
CA CYS A 26 14.17 2.78 -14.02
C CYS A 26 12.83 2.05 -14.22
N ALA A 27 12.02 2.51 -15.18
CA ALA A 27 10.72 1.89 -15.47
C ALA A 27 10.86 0.41 -15.89
N ARG A 28 11.90 0.09 -16.67
CA ARG A 28 12.18 -1.29 -17.11
C ARG A 28 12.57 -2.18 -15.91
N PHE A 29 13.41 -1.66 -15.03
CA PHE A 29 13.82 -2.35 -13.81
C PHE A 29 12.63 -2.56 -12.87
N CYS A 30 11.77 -1.56 -12.67
CA CYS A 30 10.53 -1.70 -11.90
C CYS A 30 9.65 -2.81 -12.43
N ARG A 31 9.37 -2.82 -13.74
CA ARG A 31 8.52 -3.84 -14.36
C ARG A 31 9.12 -5.23 -14.22
N ALA A 32 10.43 -5.37 -14.40
CA ALA A 32 11.12 -6.64 -14.18
C ALA A 32 11.03 -7.11 -12.72
N LEU A 33 11.24 -6.20 -11.76
CA LEU A 33 11.13 -6.49 -10.33
C LEU A 33 9.73 -6.95 -9.94
N ILE A 34 8.70 -6.21 -10.35
CA ILE A 34 7.28 -6.56 -10.13
C ILE A 34 6.97 -7.90 -10.78
N GLY A 35 7.43 -8.13 -12.01
CA GLY A 35 7.26 -9.40 -12.72
C GLY A 35 7.90 -10.59 -11.99
N CYS A 36 9.08 -10.41 -11.40
CA CYS A 36 9.71 -11.45 -10.57
C CYS A 36 8.90 -11.73 -9.31
N LEU A 37 8.47 -10.68 -8.59
CA LEU A 37 7.65 -10.81 -7.39
C LEU A 37 6.29 -11.47 -7.69
N ALA A 38 5.73 -11.23 -8.87
CA ALA A 38 4.47 -11.82 -9.30
C ALA A 38 4.57 -13.31 -9.68
N ARG A 39 5.77 -13.82 -10.01
CA ARG A 39 5.97 -15.23 -10.39
C ARG A 39 6.24 -16.15 -9.20
N ASP A 40 6.78 -15.60 -8.12
CA ASP A 40 7.18 -16.35 -6.92
C ASP A 40 6.03 -16.45 -5.87
N GLY A 41 4.77 -16.29 -6.27
CA GLY A 41 3.61 -16.40 -5.37
C GLY A 41 2.97 -17.80 -5.38
N PRO A 42 2.34 -18.24 -4.27
CA PRO A 42 1.64 -19.53 -4.25
C PRO A 42 0.45 -19.50 -5.22
N ALA A 43 0.21 -20.62 -5.90
CA ALA A 43 -0.84 -20.77 -6.93
C ALA A 43 -2.30 -20.69 -6.43
N HIS A 44 -2.52 -20.26 -5.18
CA HIS A 44 -3.81 -20.38 -4.47
C HIS A 44 -4.61 -19.07 -4.53
N GLY A 45 -5.24 -18.77 -5.67
CA GLY A 45 -6.38 -17.84 -5.81
C GLY A 45 -6.20 -16.36 -5.43
N GLN A 46 -5.18 -16.02 -4.64
CA GLN A 46 -4.80 -14.67 -4.25
C GLN A 46 -3.71 -14.15 -5.19
N SER A 47 -3.75 -12.85 -5.42
CA SER A 47 -2.73 -12.15 -6.19
C SER A 47 -1.31 -12.45 -5.62
N PRO A 48 -0.36 -12.92 -6.45
CA PRO A 48 1.03 -13.15 -6.03
C PRO A 48 1.73 -11.92 -5.43
N LEU A 49 1.35 -10.72 -5.88
CA LEU A 49 1.85 -9.46 -5.31
C LEU A 49 1.21 -9.14 -3.96
N LEU A 50 -0.05 -9.53 -3.75
CA LEU A 50 -0.68 -9.44 -2.44
C LEU A 50 0.04 -10.36 -1.44
N THR A 51 0.39 -11.59 -1.83
CA THR A 51 1.24 -12.46 -1.01
C THR A 51 2.62 -11.85 -0.76
N SER A 52 3.22 -11.20 -1.78
CA SER A 52 4.50 -10.50 -1.63
C SER A 52 4.42 -9.35 -0.61
N LEU A 53 3.30 -8.65 -0.50
CA LEU A 53 3.08 -7.62 0.53
C LEU A 53 2.96 -8.18 1.95
N HIS A 54 2.58 -9.45 2.09
CA HIS A 54 2.48 -10.08 3.40
C HIS A 54 3.85 -10.55 3.94
N ASP A 55 4.84 -10.68 3.06
CA ASP A 55 6.20 -11.09 3.40
C ASP A 55 7.11 -9.87 3.68
N PRO A 56 7.76 -9.76 4.87
CA PRO A 56 8.58 -8.60 5.21
C PRO A 56 9.73 -8.29 4.25
N ALA A 57 10.37 -9.31 3.66
CA ALA A 57 11.52 -9.09 2.79
C ALA A 57 11.09 -8.60 1.41
N ARG A 58 9.97 -9.14 0.90
CA ARG A 58 9.39 -8.82 -0.41
C ARG A 58 8.56 -7.53 -0.37
N SER A 59 7.89 -7.22 0.75
CA SER A 59 7.07 -6.02 0.88
C SER A 59 7.90 -4.76 0.66
N HIS A 60 9.10 -4.70 1.23
CA HIS A 60 10.01 -3.56 1.06
C HIS A 60 10.46 -3.32 -0.40
N LEU A 61 10.58 -4.38 -1.20
CA LEU A 61 10.87 -4.25 -2.63
C LEU A 61 9.68 -3.66 -3.39
N LEU A 62 8.46 -4.11 -3.04
CA LEU A 62 7.25 -3.59 -3.66
C LEU A 62 6.99 -2.13 -3.24
N GLU A 63 7.22 -1.78 -1.98
CA GLU A 63 7.19 -0.39 -1.49
C GLU A 63 8.17 0.50 -2.27
N ALA A 64 9.40 0.02 -2.49
CA ALA A 64 10.38 0.77 -3.28
C ALA A 64 9.92 0.93 -4.73
N ALA A 65 9.31 -0.09 -5.33
CA ALA A 65 8.72 -0.01 -6.66
C ALA A 65 7.58 1.03 -6.73
N MET A 66 6.67 1.03 -5.76
CA MET A 66 5.57 2.01 -5.67
C MET A 66 6.07 3.45 -5.60
N THR A 67 7.25 3.68 -5.00
CA THR A 67 7.85 5.03 -4.89
C THR A 67 8.26 5.63 -6.24
N VAL A 68 8.50 4.78 -7.24
CA VAL A 68 9.11 5.19 -8.52
C VAL A 68 8.23 4.89 -9.74
N LEU A 69 7.14 4.14 -9.55
CA LEU A 69 6.14 3.91 -10.58
C LEU A 69 5.46 5.23 -10.97
N ASP A 70 5.15 5.35 -12.25
CA ASP A 70 4.33 6.44 -12.77
C ASP A 70 2.84 6.19 -12.45
N PRO A 71 1.97 7.23 -12.59
CA PRO A 71 0.55 7.07 -12.29
C PRO A 71 -0.14 5.92 -13.04
N PRO A 72 0.14 5.65 -14.33
CA PRO A 72 -0.38 4.46 -15.01
C PRO A 72 0.07 3.14 -14.36
N GLY A 73 1.34 3.01 -13.99
CA GLY A 73 1.86 1.81 -13.33
C GLY A 73 1.26 1.58 -11.94
N LEU A 74 1.02 2.64 -11.17
CA LEU A 74 0.33 2.55 -9.88
C LEU A 74 -1.13 2.09 -10.04
N ARG A 75 -1.84 2.55 -11.07
CA ARG A 75 -3.19 2.09 -11.38
C ARG A 75 -3.24 0.62 -11.76
N GLU A 76 -2.31 0.18 -12.61
CA GLU A 76 -2.21 -1.22 -13.03
C GLU A 76 -1.95 -2.12 -11.81
N LEU A 77 -0.97 -1.74 -10.98
CA LEU A 77 -0.65 -2.47 -9.76
C LEU A 77 -1.86 -2.52 -8.79
N PHE A 78 -2.55 -1.39 -8.62
CA PHE A 78 -3.72 -1.32 -7.74
C PHE A 78 -4.87 -2.20 -8.23
N ARG A 79 -5.32 -2.01 -9.48
CA ARG A 79 -6.47 -2.74 -10.05
C ARG A 79 -6.19 -4.22 -10.22
N GLY A 80 -4.95 -4.59 -10.58
CA GLY A 80 -4.58 -5.98 -10.81
C GLY A 80 -4.46 -6.80 -9.52
N HIS A 81 -4.19 -6.17 -8.38
CA HIS A 81 -3.69 -6.90 -7.21
C HIS A 81 -4.22 -6.47 -5.84
N LEU A 82 -4.70 -5.23 -5.68
CA LEU A 82 -5.02 -4.67 -4.36
C LEU A 82 -6.49 -4.27 -4.22
N GLN A 83 -7.12 -3.85 -5.31
CA GLN A 83 -8.53 -3.48 -5.35
C GLN A 83 -9.39 -4.63 -4.79
N GLY A 84 -10.31 -4.31 -3.86
CA GLY A 84 -11.17 -5.29 -3.18
C GLY A 84 -10.51 -6.06 -2.04
N HIS A 85 -9.22 -5.80 -1.75
CA HIS A 85 -8.46 -6.45 -0.68
C HIS A 85 -7.88 -5.46 0.35
N LEU A 86 -8.06 -4.15 0.15
CA LEU A 86 -7.43 -3.09 0.92
C LEU A 86 -7.80 -3.11 2.40
N ARG A 87 -9.01 -3.53 2.77
CA ARG A 87 -9.35 -3.69 4.19
C ARG A 87 -8.42 -4.69 4.87
N GLY A 88 -8.20 -5.85 4.26
CA GLY A 88 -7.28 -6.87 4.77
C GLY A 88 -5.82 -6.40 4.73
N VAL A 89 -5.42 -5.66 3.69
CA VAL A 89 -4.09 -5.06 3.60
C VAL A 89 -3.87 -4.04 4.73
N ALA A 90 -4.87 -3.19 5.00
CA ALA A 90 -4.80 -2.13 6.00
C ALA A 90 -4.69 -2.67 7.43
N THR A 91 -5.30 -3.82 7.72
CA THR A 91 -5.26 -4.48 9.04
C THR A 91 -4.11 -5.49 9.20
N HIS A 92 -3.32 -5.74 8.14
CA HIS A 92 -2.23 -6.70 8.19
C HIS A 92 -0.93 -6.06 8.71
N ARG A 93 -0.28 -6.70 9.69
CA ARG A 93 0.96 -6.24 10.35
C ARG A 93 2.13 -5.83 9.43
N VAL A 94 2.25 -6.42 8.24
CA VAL A 94 3.29 -6.05 7.25
C VAL A 94 2.71 -5.23 6.10
N ALA A 95 1.56 -5.65 5.57
CA ALA A 95 1.08 -5.18 4.29
C ALA A 95 0.53 -3.74 4.38
N ASN A 96 0.14 -3.31 5.58
CA ASN A 96 -0.30 -1.95 5.85
C ASN A 96 0.74 -0.90 5.41
N HIS A 97 2.04 -1.21 5.47
CA HIS A 97 3.11 -0.32 5.01
C HIS A 97 3.12 -0.19 3.47
N GLY A 98 2.84 -1.27 2.75
CA GLY A 98 2.65 -1.24 1.30
C GLY A 98 1.50 -0.35 0.87
N LEU A 99 0.37 -0.40 1.60
CA LEU A 99 -0.76 0.50 1.35
C LEU A 99 -0.40 1.97 1.63
N GLN A 100 0.25 2.26 2.75
CA GLN A 100 0.74 3.61 3.03
C GLN A 100 1.64 4.12 1.90
N ARG A 101 2.57 3.29 1.44
CA ARG A 101 3.49 3.65 0.37
C ARG A 101 2.79 3.88 -0.97
N LEU A 102 1.79 3.05 -1.30
CA LEU A 102 0.95 3.27 -2.46
C LEU A 102 0.26 4.64 -2.37
N LEU A 103 -0.38 4.94 -1.24
CA LEU A 103 -1.12 6.19 -1.02
C LEU A 103 -0.24 7.43 -1.06
N ASP A 104 1.04 7.34 -0.67
CA ASP A 104 1.98 8.46 -0.77
C ASP A 104 2.16 8.96 -2.22
N HIS A 105 2.01 8.07 -3.20
CA HIS A 105 2.27 8.36 -4.62
C HIS A 105 1.06 8.16 -5.54
N ALA A 106 -0.05 7.63 -5.03
CA ALA A 106 -1.22 7.29 -5.80
C ALA A 106 -1.87 8.50 -6.50
N PRO A 107 -2.35 8.32 -7.74
CA PRO A 107 -3.22 9.31 -8.40
C PRO A 107 -4.63 9.34 -7.77
N GLU A 108 -5.37 10.40 -8.05
CA GLU A 108 -6.68 10.69 -7.47
C GLU A 108 -7.65 9.52 -7.52
N ASP A 109 -7.76 8.83 -8.67
CA ASP A 109 -8.70 7.72 -8.85
C ASP A 109 -8.39 6.54 -7.93
N VAL A 110 -7.10 6.23 -7.72
CA VAL A 110 -6.68 5.18 -6.79
C VAL A 110 -6.93 5.59 -5.34
N VAL A 111 -6.69 6.86 -4.99
CA VAL A 111 -6.95 7.37 -3.63
C VAL A 111 -8.45 7.36 -3.32
N SER A 112 -9.28 7.71 -4.30
CA SER A 112 -10.75 7.69 -4.19
C SER A 112 -11.26 6.28 -3.91
N GLU A 113 -10.83 5.29 -4.70
CA GLU A 113 -11.20 3.89 -4.49
C GLU A 113 -10.69 3.37 -3.13
N ALA A 114 -9.47 3.73 -2.73
CA ALA A 114 -8.91 3.34 -1.44
C ALA A 114 -9.67 3.95 -0.25
N LEU A 115 -10.12 5.20 -0.37
CA LEU A 115 -10.98 5.84 0.63
C LEU A 115 -12.32 5.13 0.78
N LEU A 116 -12.95 4.75 -0.33
CA LEU A 116 -14.23 4.04 -0.30
C LEU A 116 -14.10 2.65 0.34
N GLU A 117 -13.00 1.95 0.07
CA GLU A 117 -12.80 0.59 0.56
C GLU A 117 -12.34 0.55 2.03
N VAL A 118 -11.41 1.43 2.41
CA VAL A 118 -10.81 1.46 3.76
C VAL A 118 -11.59 2.35 4.72
N GLY A 119 -12.27 3.38 4.24
CA GLY A 119 -13.05 4.35 5.03
C GLY A 119 -13.97 3.71 6.07
N PRO A 120 -14.86 2.78 5.69
CA PRO A 120 -15.73 2.08 6.64
C PRO A 120 -14.99 1.25 7.70
N ALA A 121 -13.74 0.87 7.44
CA ALA A 121 -12.93 0.01 8.31
C ALA A 121 -11.89 0.78 9.14
N LEU A 122 -11.83 2.12 9.05
CA LEU A 122 -10.81 2.91 9.74
C LEU A 122 -10.78 2.70 11.26
N GLY A 123 -11.93 2.44 11.89
CA GLY A 123 -11.99 2.10 13.32
C GLY A 123 -11.27 0.80 13.67
N GLU A 124 -11.44 -0.23 12.83
CA GLU A 124 -10.72 -1.50 12.95
C GLU A 124 -9.22 -1.32 12.73
N VAL A 125 -8.83 -0.57 11.69
CA VAL A 125 -7.43 -0.26 11.36
C VAL A 125 -6.72 0.44 12.53
N LEU A 126 -7.39 1.39 13.19
CA LEU A 126 -6.86 2.04 14.39
C LEU A 126 -6.78 1.09 15.58
N ALA A 127 -7.81 0.25 15.80
CA ALA A 127 -7.81 -0.75 16.87
C ALA A 127 -6.68 -1.79 16.72
N GLN A 128 -6.31 -2.14 15.47
CA GLN A 128 -5.18 -3.01 15.15
C GLN A 128 -3.80 -2.30 15.29
N GLY A 129 -3.77 -1.03 15.68
CA GLY A 129 -2.53 -0.29 15.88
C GLY A 129 -1.85 0.13 14.58
N HIS A 130 -2.63 0.42 13.53
CA HIS A 130 -2.10 0.85 12.22
C HIS A 130 -2.50 2.30 11.86
N PRO A 131 -2.25 3.30 12.74
CA PRO A 131 -2.65 4.69 12.49
C PRO A 131 -1.96 5.29 11.27
N GLY A 132 -0.80 4.76 10.86
CA GLY A 132 -0.09 5.20 9.66
C GLY A 132 -0.93 5.08 8.39
N VAL A 133 -1.82 4.08 8.29
CA VAL A 133 -2.75 3.95 7.16
C VAL A 133 -3.72 5.13 7.11
N VAL A 134 -4.25 5.54 8.26
CA VAL A 134 -5.15 6.70 8.36
C VAL A 134 -4.39 7.99 7.99
N THR A 135 -3.17 8.16 8.50
CA THR A 135 -2.31 9.30 8.15
C THR A 135 -2.03 9.35 6.65
N ALA A 136 -1.71 8.22 6.03
CA ALA A 136 -1.45 8.14 4.59
C ALA A 136 -2.70 8.44 3.76
N LEU A 137 -3.88 7.90 4.14
CA LEU A 137 -5.14 8.20 3.46
C LEU A 137 -5.49 9.69 3.52
N LEU A 138 -5.39 10.30 4.70
CA LEU A 138 -5.63 11.74 4.86
C LEU A 138 -4.60 12.57 4.10
N GLY A 139 -3.32 12.17 4.15
CA GLY A 139 -2.24 12.82 3.41
C GLY A 139 -2.45 12.75 1.90
N ALA A 140 -2.94 11.61 1.39
CA ALA A 140 -3.28 11.43 0.00
C ALA A 140 -4.51 12.24 -0.41
N ALA A 141 -5.60 12.16 0.36
CA ALA A 141 -6.81 12.94 0.13
C ALA A 141 -6.54 14.44 0.12
N ARG A 142 -5.63 14.93 0.96
CA ARG A 142 -5.22 16.35 0.99
C ARG A 142 -4.67 16.83 -0.36
N ARG A 143 -4.02 15.97 -1.15
CA ARG A 143 -3.50 16.32 -2.49
C ARG A 143 -4.60 16.50 -3.53
N HIS A 144 -5.81 16.02 -3.24
CA HIS A 144 -6.94 15.97 -4.18
C HIS A 144 -8.16 16.63 -3.54
N ALA A 145 -8.41 17.91 -3.87
CA ALA A 145 -9.48 18.71 -3.29
C ALA A 145 -10.87 18.00 -3.24
N PRO A 146 -11.31 17.25 -4.27
CA PRO A 146 -12.59 16.54 -4.24
C PRO A 146 -12.70 15.50 -3.12
N LEU A 147 -11.58 14.92 -2.69
CA LEU A 147 -11.55 13.80 -1.74
C LEU A 147 -11.48 14.24 -0.28
N GLN A 148 -11.12 15.49 0.00
CA GLN A 148 -10.90 15.98 1.37
C GLN A 148 -12.16 15.89 2.23
N GLY A 149 -13.31 16.25 1.67
CA GLY A 149 -14.59 16.19 2.38
C GLY A 149 -15.01 14.75 2.72
N GLU A 150 -14.75 13.80 1.84
CA GLU A 150 -14.99 12.38 2.10
C GLU A 150 -14.06 11.80 3.16
N ALA A 151 -12.76 12.12 3.07
CA ALA A 151 -11.77 11.66 4.03
C ALA A 151 -12.08 12.16 5.46
N LEU A 152 -12.49 13.43 5.60
CA LEU A 152 -12.93 13.98 6.89
C LEU A 152 -14.21 13.32 7.41
N ARG A 153 -15.19 13.04 6.54
CA ARG A 153 -16.42 12.33 6.93
C ARG A 153 -16.10 10.97 7.54
N TRP A 154 -15.23 10.18 6.90
CA TRP A 154 -14.81 8.89 7.44
C TRP A 154 -14.09 9.02 8.79
N LEU A 155 -13.18 10.00 8.93
CA LEU A 155 -12.47 10.23 10.18
C LEU A 155 -13.42 10.56 11.33
N PHE A 156 -14.40 11.44 11.11
CA PHE A 156 -15.38 11.81 12.14
C PHE A 156 -16.28 10.64 12.53
N GLN A 157 -16.72 9.82 11.57
CA GLN A 157 -17.55 8.64 11.87
C GLN A 157 -16.85 7.66 12.81
N VAL A 158 -15.53 7.49 12.69
CA VAL A 158 -14.75 6.66 13.61
C VAL A 158 -14.66 7.29 15.00
N GLY A 159 -14.47 8.60 15.10
CA GLY A 159 -14.41 9.32 16.37
C GLY A 159 -15.73 9.35 17.14
N HIS A 160 -16.86 9.17 16.44
CA HIS A 160 -18.21 9.17 17.02
C HIS A 160 -18.79 7.77 17.24
N ALA A 161 -18.15 6.70 16.76
CA ALA A 161 -18.53 5.35 17.15
C ALA A 161 -18.31 5.21 18.67
N PRO A 162 -19.29 4.73 19.45
CA PRO A 162 -19.02 4.41 20.85
C PRO A 162 -17.85 3.45 20.86
N LEU A 163 -16.83 3.76 21.67
CA LEU A 163 -15.72 2.85 21.98
C LEU A 163 -16.30 1.65 22.74
N GLY A 164 -17.03 0.80 22.02
CA GLY A 164 -17.75 -0.36 22.51
C GLY A 164 -16.76 -1.43 22.88
N GLU A 165 -16.62 -1.60 24.19
CA GLU A 165 -16.08 -2.77 24.88
C GLU A 165 -14.65 -3.15 24.50
N ARG A 166 -13.72 -2.39 25.08
CA ARG A 166 -12.41 -2.91 25.47
C ARG A 166 -12.65 -4.19 26.28
N HIS A 167 -12.58 -5.35 25.63
CA HIS A 167 -12.43 -6.63 26.31
C HIS A 167 -11.15 -6.54 27.15
N ALA A 168 -11.33 -6.42 28.47
CA ALA A 168 -10.28 -6.68 29.42
C ALA A 168 -9.99 -8.18 29.39
N PRO A 169 -8.76 -8.63 29.11
CA PRO A 169 -8.41 -10.02 29.34
C PRO A 169 -8.33 -10.25 30.85
N PHE A 170 -9.14 -11.19 31.34
CA PHE A 170 -8.81 -11.97 32.54
C PHE A 170 -7.82 -13.08 32.14
#